data_AF-A0A2W0B8C6-F1
#
_entry.id   AF-A0A2W0B8C6-F1
#
_cell.length_a   1.000
_cell.length_b   1.000
_cell.length_c   1.000
_cell.angle_alpha   90.00
_cell.angle_beta   90.00
_cell.angle_gamma   90.00
#
_symmetry.space_group_name_H-M   'P 1'
#
loop_
_entity.id
_entity.type
_entity.pdbx_description
1 polymer ?
#
loop_
_entity_poly.entity_id
_entity_poly.type
_entity_poly.pdbx_seq_one_letter_code
_entity_poly.pdbx_strand_id
1 'polypeptide(L)'
;EGKRLPIHRKNGAFSANGQQWAPDELQRQIDSNPKLFTANVLLRPVLQDYLLPTATYIAGPAETAYFAQVQVVYERLLGRTTPIWPRFSTTLIEARLKSWMRKYGLRLRDVLQPREEFIAALARRTIPSDIKDDFDRSREQLERLLAPLLHALKQ
;
A
#
# COMPACT_ATOMS: atom_id res chain seq x y z
N GLU A 1 -15.64 27.81 -12.73
CA GLU A 1 -14.42 27.01 -12.99
C GLU A 1 -14.60 25.64 -12.35
N GLY A 2 -14.41 24.53 -13.07
CA GLY A 2 -14.73 23.15 -12.61
C GLY A 2 -13.89 22.61 -11.43
N LYS A 3 -13.55 23.44 -10.46
CA LYS A 3 -12.83 23.10 -9.24
C LYS A 3 -13.80 22.47 -8.24
N ARG A 4 -13.37 21.37 -7.60
CA ARG A 4 -14.07 20.80 -6.44
C ARG A 4 -13.60 21.49 -5.17
N LEU A 5 -14.56 21.94 -4.37
CA LEU A 5 -14.31 22.66 -3.12
C LEU A 5 -14.85 21.84 -1.94
N PRO A 6 -14.05 21.62 -0.88
CA PRO A 6 -14.55 20.97 0.32
C PRO A 6 -15.55 21.90 1.03
N ILE A 7 -16.65 21.31 1.50
CA ILE A 7 -17.62 22.01 2.36
C ILE A 7 -17.23 21.72 3.81
N HIS A 8 -17.02 22.78 4.58
CA HIS A 8 -16.74 22.69 6.00
C HIS A 8 -17.96 23.08 6.82
N ARG A 9 -18.10 22.53 8.02
CA ARG A 9 -19.13 22.95 8.99
C ARG A 9 -18.45 23.63 10.18
N LYS A 10 -18.87 24.86 10.50
CA LYS A 10 -18.37 25.63 11.64
C LYS A 10 -19.50 26.48 12.23
N ASN A 11 -19.65 26.48 13.56
CA ASN A 11 -20.65 27.28 14.29
C ASN A 11 -22.09 27.13 13.73
N GLY A 12 -22.48 25.91 13.36
CA GLY A 12 -23.82 25.63 12.83
C GLY A 12 -24.02 25.98 11.34
N ALA A 13 -23.08 26.66 10.70
CA ALA A 13 -23.13 27.00 9.28
C ALA A 13 -22.17 26.14 8.44
N PHE A 14 -22.43 26.09 7.13
CA PHE A 14 -21.57 25.45 6.14
C PHE A 14 -20.83 26.49 5.32
N SER A 15 -19.59 26.22 4.92
CA SER A 15 -18.82 27.16 4.09
C SER A 15 -17.91 26.47 3.08
N ALA A 16 -17.73 27.14 1.95
CA ALA A 16 -16.78 26.78 0.90
C ALA A 16 -16.37 28.04 0.12
N ASN A 17 -15.07 28.24 -0.11
CA ASN A 17 -14.52 29.33 -0.93
C ASN A 17 -15.08 30.73 -0.61
N GLY A 18 -15.20 31.07 0.68
CA GLY A 18 -15.71 32.37 1.14
C GLY A 18 -17.24 32.50 1.13
N GLN A 19 -17.97 31.54 0.57
CA GLN A 19 -19.42 31.47 0.68
C GLN A 19 -19.82 30.71 1.94
N GLN A 20 -20.92 31.13 2.57
CA GLN A 20 -21.47 30.53 3.78
C GLN A 20 -22.97 30.33 3.62
N TRP A 21 -23.47 29.18 4.10
CA TRP A 21 -24.87 28.78 4.02
C TRP A 21 -25.37 28.32 5.38
N ALA A 22 -26.60 28.69 5.71
CA ALA A 22 -27.34 28.00 6.77
C ALA A 22 -27.69 26.56 6.33
N PRO A 23 -27.95 25.60 7.24
CA PRO A 23 -28.30 24.23 6.88
C PRO A 23 -29.46 24.13 5.89
N ASP A 24 -30.57 24.85 6.13
CA ASP A 24 -31.75 24.83 5.26
C ASP A 24 -31.50 25.47 3.89
N GLU A 25 -30.57 26.42 3.84
CA GLU A 25 -30.16 27.05 2.58
C GLU A 25 -29.34 26.08 1.73
N LEU A 26 -28.35 25.40 2.35
CA LEU A 26 -27.55 24.40 1.66
C LEU A 26 -28.43 23.23 1.17
N GLN A 27 -29.39 22.80 1.97
CA GLN A 27 -30.37 21.77 1.57
C GLN A 27 -31.13 22.18 0.31
N ARG A 28 -31.70 23.41 0.29
CA ARG A 28 -32.39 23.93 -0.91
C ARG A 28 -31.48 24.00 -2.14
N GLN A 29 -30.19 24.30 -1.96
CA GLN A 29 -29.23 24.27 -3.06
C GLN A 29 -28.98 22.85 -3.58
N ILE A 30 -28.86 21.86 -2.69
CA ILE A 30 -28.71 20.45 -3.05
C ILE A 30 -29.94 19.98 -3.82
N ASP A 31 -31.15 20.32 -3.36
CA ASP A 31 -32.40 19.91 -4.01
C ASP A 31 -32.58 20.53 -5.40
N SER A 32 -32.23 21.81 -5.55
CA SER A 32 -32.37 22.54 -6.83
C SER A 32 -31.27 22.22 -7.84
N ASN A 33 -30.05 21.93 -7.37
CA ASN A 33 -28.87 21.75 -8.22
C ASN A 33 -27.97 20.58 -7.77
N PRO A 34 -28.49 19.34 -7.69
CA PRO A 34 -27.76 18.21 -7.10
C PRO A 34 -26.45 17.90 -7.84
N LYS A 35 -26.38 18.18 -9.14
CA LYS A 35 -25.17 18.00 -9.98
C LYS A 35 -23.94 18.81 -9.53
N LEU A 36 -24.13 19.84 -8.69
CA LEU A 36 -23.02 20.63 -8.14
C LEU A 36 -22.38 19.98 -6.91
N PHE A 37 -23.03 18.95 -6.34
CA PHE A 37 -22.61 18.31 -5.11
C PHE A 37 -22.11 16.90 -5.39
N THR A 38 -21.05 16.52 -4.67
CA THR A 38 -20.43 15.21 -4.83
C THR A 38 -19.95 14.70 -3.48
N ALA A 39 -20.08 13.40 -3.27
CA ALA A 39 -19.60 12.76 -2.06
C ALA A 39 -18.06 12.71 -2.02
N ASN A 40 -17.50 12.86 -0.82
CA ASN A 40 -16.10 12.58 -0.55
C ASN A 40 -15.86 11.07 -0.37
N VAL A 41 -14.62 10.66 -0.09
CA VAL A 41 -14.25 9.24 0.05
C VAL A 41 -15.06 8.50 1.12
N LEU A 42 -15.43 9.16 2.21
CA LEU A 42 -16.17 8.55 3.33
C LEU A 42 -17.67 8.44 3.03
N LEU A 43 -18.26 9.45 2.38
CA LEU A 43 -19.69 9.46 2.10
C LEU A 43 -20.07 8.73 0.82
N ARG A 44 -19.14 8.61 -0.14
CA ARG A 44 -19.36 7.94 -1.42
C ARG A 44 -19.91 6.51 -1.28
N PRO A 45 -19.32 5.61 -0.46
CA PRO A 45 -19.84 4.25 -0.34
C PRO A 45 -21.26 4.21 0.24
N VAL A 46 -21.58 5.08 1.21
CA VAL A 46 -22.93 5.19 1.78
C VAL A 46 -23.93 5.66 0.71
N LEU A 47 -23.58 6.68 -0.06
CA LEU A 47 -24.44 7.18 -1.14
C LEU A 47 -24.65 6.13 -2.24
N GLN A 48 -23.60 5.35 -2.56
CA GLN A 48 -23.71 4.23 -3.49
C GLN A 48 -24.75 3.21 -3.02
N ASP A 49 -24.71 2.81 -1.75
CA ASP A 49 -25.61 1.80 -1.20
C ASP A 49 -27.02 2.31 -0.89
N TYR A 50 -27.18 3.64 -0.81
CA TYR A 50 -28.48 4.28 -0.84
C TYR A 50 -29.11 4.20 -2.23
N LEU A 51 -28.31 4.43 -3.29
CA LEU A 51 -28.80 4.46 -4.68
C LEU A 51 -28.93 3.06 -5.30
N LEU A 52 -28.08 2.11 -4.89
CA LEU A 52 -27.99 0.79 -5.50
C LEU A 52 -28.28 -0.30 -4.44
N PRO A 53 -28.94 -1.40 -4.83
CA PRO A 53 -29.12 -2.56 -3.95
C PRO A 53 -27.81 -3.36 -3.84
N THR A 54 -26.78 -2.76 -3.25
CA THR A 54 -25.46 -3.38 -3.10
C THR A 54 -25.51 -4.52 -2.09
N ALA A 55 -25.20 -5.74 -2.55
CA ALA A 55 -25.04 -6.90 -1.68
C ALA A 55 -23.67 -6.94 -0.97
N THR A 56 -22.62 -6.55 -1.68
CA THR A 56 -21.25 -6.45 -1.14
C THR A 56 -20.45 -5.36 -1.84
N TYR A 57 -19.56 -4.70 -1.09
CA TYR A 57 -18.62 -3.72 -1.61
C TYR A 57 -17.27 -4.37 -1.90
N ILE A 58 -16.82 -4.33 -3.16
CA ILE A 58 -15.50 -4.87 -3.55
C ILE A 58 -14.43 -3.82 -3.27
N ALA A 59 -13.50 -4.10 -2.34
CA ALA A 59 -12.50 -3.14 -1.88
C ALA A 59 -11.05 -3.60 -2.06
N GLY A 60 -10.16 -2.67 -2.41
CA GLY A 60 -8.72 -2.85 -2.22
C GLY A 60 -8.29 -2.82 -0.74
N PRO A 61 -7.01 -3.12 -0.42
CA PRO A 61 -6.50 -3.04 0.94
C PRO A 61 -6.66 -1.65 1.59
N ALA A 62 -6.35 -0.59 0.84
CA ALA A 62 -6.51 0.79 1.31
C ALA A 62 -7.98 1.17 1.53
N GLU A 63 -8.87 0.69 0.66
CA GLU A 63 -10.31 0.92 0.80
C GLU A 63 -10.90 0.21 2.00
N THR A 64 -10.50 -1.04 2.21
CA THR A 64 -10.91 -1.84 3.37
C THR A 64 -10.52 -1.15 4.68
N ALA A 65 -9.32 -0.56 4.74
CA ALA A 65 -8.82 0.13 5.92
C ALA A 65 -9.66 1.37 6.29
N TYR A 66 -10.04 2.23 5.32
CA TYR A 66 -10.88 3.40 5.65
C TYR A 66 -12.34 3.02 5.84
N PHE A 67 -12.84 1.98 5.16
CA PHE A 67 -14.25 1.60 5.25
C PHE A 67 -14.63 1.17 6.67
N ALA A 68 -13.69 0.56 7.41
CA ALA A 68 -13.86 0.29 8.85
C ALA A 68 -14.21 1.55 9.66
N GLN A 69 -13.73 2.73 9.24
CA GLN A 69 -14.04 4.00 9.90
C GLN A 69 -15.43 4.56 9.50
N VAL A 70 -15.99 4.11 8.37
CA VAL A 70 -17.28 4.59 7.83
C VAL A 70 -18.46 3.84 8.46
N GLN A 71 -18.22 2.74 9.18
CA GLN A 71 -19.28 1.91 9.76
C GLN A 71 -20.32 2.71 10.55
N VAL A 72 -19.87 3.65 11.39
CA VAL A 72 -20.76 4.51 12.20
C VAL A 72 -21.66 5.39 11.33
N VAL A 73 -21.15 5.86 10.19
CA VAL A 73 -21.92 6.68 9.23
C VAL A 73 -22.96 5.81 8.53
N TYR A 74 -22.60 4.58 8.15
CA TYR A 74 -23.50 3.59 7.57
C TYR A 74 -24.67 3.27 8.50
N GLU A 75 -24.39 2.92 9.75
CA GLU A 75 -25.41 2.62 10.75
C GLU A 75 -26.34 3.82 10.98
N ARG A 76 -25.78 5.04 11.02
CA ARG A 76 -26.57 6.24 11.27
C ARG A 76 -27.46 6.63 10.09
N LEU A 77 -27.01 6.44 8.85
CA LEU A 77 -27.73 6.90 7.65
C LEU A 77 -28.60 5.81 7.01
N LEU A 78 -28.18 4.55 7.03
CA LEU A 78 -28.86 3.45 6.36
C LEU A 78 -29.37 2.36 7.32
N GLY A 79 -29.02 2.41 8.61
CA GLY A 79 -29.39 1.38 9.58
C GLY A 79 -28.76 0.00 9.33
N ARG A 80 -27.80 -0.07 8.41
CA ARG A 80 -27.09 -1.29 8.02
C ARG A 80 -25.69 -0.96 7.54
N THR A 81 -24.82 -1.95 7.55
CA THR A 81 -23.48 -1.89 6.97
C THR A 81 -23.39 -2.86 5.81
N THR A 82 -22.70 -2.47 4.74
CA THR A 82 -22.50 -3.36 3.59
C THR A 82 -21.24 -4.18 3.78
N PRO A 83 -21.31 -5.52 3.67
CA PRO A 83 -20.14 -6.38 3.77
C PRO A 83 -19.08 -6.03 2.74
N ILE A 84 -17.82 -6.00 3.17
CA ILE A 84 -16.67 -5.77 2.31
C ILE A 84 -16.13 -7.11 1.80
N TRP A 85 -15.92 -7.20 0.50
CA TRP A 85 -15.23 -8.32 -0.12
C TRP A 85 -13.88 -7.84 -0.70
N PRO A 86 -12.76 -8.50 -0.35
CA PRO A 86 -11.46 -8.14 -0.92
C PRO A 86 -11.46 -8.29 -2.43
N ARG A 87 -11.01 -7.25 -3.15
CA ARG A 87 -10.86 -7.34 -4.60
C ARG A 87 -9.83 -8.40 -4.96
N PHE A 88 -10.05 -9.06 -6.09
CA PHE A 88 -9.08 -9.98 -6.65
C PHE A 88 -7.73 -9.26 -6.87
N SER A 89 -6.66 -9.92 -6.41
CA SER A 89 -5.29 -9.45 -6.56
C SER A 89 -4.44 -10.62 -7.01
N THR A 90 -3.67 -10.42 -8.08
CA THR A 90 -2.78 -11.43 -8.64
C THR A 90 -1.50 -10.79 -9.14
N THR A 91 -0.45 -11.59 -9.23
CA THR A 91 0.83 -11.21 -9.84
C THR A 91 1.00 -12.01 -11.12
N LEU A 92 1.06 -11.33 -12.26
CA LEU A 92 1.35 -11.96 -13.54
C LEU A 92 2.86 -12.23 -13.64
N ILE A 93 3.24 -13.49 -13.85
CA ILE A 93 4.64 -13.91 -14.00
C ILE A 93 4.85 -14.35 -15.45
N GLU A 94 5.68 -13.62 -16.18
CA GLU A 94 6.06 -13.97 -17.54
C GLU A 94 6.89 -15.25 -17.59
N ALA A 95 6.84 -15.96 -18.73
CA ALA A 95 7.58 -17.20 -18.92
C ALA A 95 9.10 -17.04 -18.70
N ARG A 96 9.66 -15.89 -19.10
CA ARG A 96 11.07 -15.56 -18.85
C ARG A 96 11.32 -15.51 -17.34
N LEU A 97 10.61 -14.67 -16.59
CA LEU A 97 10.74 -14.58 -15.13
C LEU A 97 10.58 -15.93 -14.44
N LYS A 98 9.59 -16.74 -14.84
CA LYS A 98 9.39 -18.10 -14.31
C LYS A 98 10.61 -19.00 -14.54
N SER A 99 11.25 -18.91 -15.71
CA SER A 99 12.48 -19.65 -16.03
C SER A 99 13.64 -19.24 -15.13
N TRP A 100 13.84 -17.93 -14.92
CA TRP A 100 14.85 -17.39 -14.01
C TRP A 100 14.60 -17.85 -12.57
N MET A 101 13.37 -17.73 -12.10
CA MET A 101 12.99 -18.19 -10.76
C MET A 101 13.31 -19.69 -10.57
N ARG A 102 13.01 -20.52 -11.56
CA ARG A 102 13.36 -21.96 -11.53
C ARG A 102 14.87 -22.17 -11.52
N LYS A 103 15.62 -21.46 -12.37
CA LYS A 103 17.09 -21.56 -12.47
C LYS A 103 17.78 -21.28 -11.13
N TYR A 104 17.28 -20.32 -10.37
CA TYR A 104 17.86 -19.90 -9.09
C TYR A 104 17.13 -20.46 -7.86
N GLY A 105 16.20 -21.41 -8.04
CA GLY A 105 15.44 -22.00 -6.94
C GLY A 105 14.60 -20.99 -6.15
N LEU A 106 14.16 -19.90 -6.79
CA LEU A 106 13.40 -18.82 -6.18
C LEU A 106 11.89 -19.09 -6.21
N ARG A 107 11.21 -18.79 -5.10
CA ARG A 107 9.75 -18.69 -5.04
C ARG A 107 9.33 -17.25 -5.24
N LEU A 108 8.08 -17.01 -5.66
CA LEU A 108 7.55 -15.65 -5.82
C LEU A 108 7.71 -14.81 -4.54
N ARG A 109 7.45 -15.41 -3.37
CA ARG A 109 7.60 -14.75 -2.08
C ARG A 109 9.02 -14.27 -1.78
N ASP A 110 10.03 -14.88 -2.38
CA ASP A 110 11.43 -14.49 -2.20
C ASP A 110 11.75 -13.27 -3.09
N VAL A 111 11.07 -13.14 -4.25
CA VAL A 111 11.20 -12.02 -5.20
C VAL A 111 10.46 -10.78 -4.72
N LEU A 112 9.34 -10.95 -4.01
CA LEU A 112 8.51 -9.84 -3.49
C LEU A 112 9.05 -9.21 -2.20
N GLN A 113 10.17 -9.71 -1.66
CA GLN A 113 10.82 -9.10 -0.49
C GLN A 113 11.53 -7.79 -0.86
N PRO A 114 11.89 -6.96 0.14
CA PRO A 114 12.85 -5.87 -0.05
C PRO A 114 14.11 -6.32 -0.78
N ARG A 115 14.73 -5.40 -1.51
CA ARG A 115 15.85 -5.71 -2.43
C ARG A 115 17.00 -6.42 -1.72
N GLU A 116 17.32 -5.99 -0.50
CA GLU A 116 18.41 -6.51 0.31
C GLU A 116 18.16 -7.98 0.68
N GLU A 117 16.93 -8.29 1.09
CA GLU A 117 16.51 -9.64 1.44
C GLU A 117 16.47 -10.55 0.22
N PHE A 118 16.01 -10.04 -0.93
CA PHE A 118 16.04 -10.76 -2.19
C PHE A 118 17.47 -11.11 -2.60
N ILE A 119 18.40 -10.15 -2.55
CA ILE A 119 19.81 -10.38 -2.87
C ILE A 119 20.43 -11.40 -1.92
N ALA A 120 20.14 -11.29 -0.62
CA ALA A 120 20.62 -12.25 0.37
C ALA A 120 20.08 -13.67 0.10
N ALA A 121 18.79 -13.80 -0.24
CA ALA A 121 18.17 -15.08 -0.58
C ALA A 121 18.76 -15.68 -1.87
N LEU A 122 19.09 -14.85 -2.87
CA LEU A 122 19.77 -15.28 -4.08
C LEU A 122 21.20 -15.74 -3.78
N ALA A 123 21.97 -14.93 -3.05
CA ALA A 123 23.35 -15.21 -2.68
C ALA A 123 23.48 -16.55 -1.92
N ARG A 124 22.59 -16.81 -0.94
CA ARG A 124 22.56 -18.08 -0.20
C ARG A 124 22.33 -19.31 -1.08
N ARG A 125 21.72 -19.14 -2.27
CA ARG A 125 21.42 -20.24 -3.19
C ARG A 125 22.44 -20.39 -4.30
N THR A 126 23.18 -19.33 -4.62
CA THR A 126 24.12 -19.32 -5.75
C THR A 126 25.58 -19.38 -5.34
N ILE A 127 25.91 -18.90 -4.13
CA ILE A 127 27.28 -18.91 -3.63
C ILE A 127 27.57 -20.32 -3.09
N PRO A 128 28.62 -21.00 -3.61
CA PRO A 128 29.10 -22.26 -3.07
C PRO A 128 29.38 -22.17 -1.57
N SER A 129 29.01 -23.20 -0.80
CA SER A 129 29.14 -23.19 0.67
C SER A 129 30.60 -23.14 1.15
N ASP A 130 31.52 -23.61 0.31
CA ASP A 130 32.98 -23.67 0.51
C ASP A 130 33.70 -22.35 0.22
N ILE A 131 33.09 -21.40 -0.50
CA ILE A 131 33.72 -20.10 -0.80
C ILE A 131 34.14 -19.35 0.47
N LYS A 132 33.34 -19.46 1.53
CA LYS A 132 33.66 -18.81 2.80
C LYS A 132 34.91 -19.42 3.42
N ASP A 133 34.98 -20.74 3.44
CA ASP A 133 36.12 -21.48 3.98
C ASP A 133 37.39 -21.22 3.17
N ASP A 134 37.27 -21.12 1.84
CA ASP A 134 38.38 -20.74 0.96
C ASP A 134 38.89 -19.32 1.22
N PHE A 135 37.98 -18.37 1.45
CA PHE A 135 38.35 -17.00 1.81
C PHE A 135 39.04 -16.94 3.15
N ASP A 136 38.51 -17.65 4.16
CA ASP A 136 39.07 -17.69 5.51
C ASP A 136 40.48 -18.33 5.48
N ARG A 137 40.66 -19.44 4.76
CA ARG A 137 41.97 -20.08 4.52
C ARG A 137 42.96 -19.11 3.84
N SER A 138 42.51 -18.43 2.79
CA SER A 138 43.36 -17.49 2.03
C SER A 138 43.79 -16.31 2.90
N ARG A 139 42.89 -15.81 3.77
CA ARG A 139 43.18 -14.72 4.70
C ARG A 139 44.25 -15.12 5.71
N GLU A 140 44.10 -16.29 6.34
CA GLU A 140 45.09 -16.80 7.30
C GLU A 140 46.47 -17.02 6.66
N GLN A 141 46.50 -17.52 5.43
CA GLN A 141 47.75 -17.66 4.68
C GLN A 141 48.42 -16.30 4.40
N LEU A 142 47.63 -15.30 3.99
CA LEU A 142 48.15 -13.96 3.72
C LEU A 142 48.69 -13.30 5.01
N GLU A 143 47.95 -13.43 6.11
CA GLU A 143 48.37 -12.93 7.44
C GLU A 143 49.70 -13.57 7.87
N ARG A 144 49.85 -14.89 7.69
CA ARG A 144 51.11 -15.59 7.97
C ARG A 144 52.28 -15.11 7.11
N LEU A 145 52.05 -14.87 5.82
CA LEU A 145 53.11 -14.42 4.90
C LEU A 145 53.52 -12.96 5.12
N LEU A 146 52.57 -12.10 5.51
CA LEU A 146 52.83 -10.68 5.75
C LEU A 146 53.38 -10.39 7.15
N ALA A 147 53.15 -11.27 8.14
CA ALA A 147 53.61 -11.06 9.51
C ALA A 147 55.14 -10.82 9.64
N PRO A 148 56.03 -11.55 8.94
CA PRO A 148 57.47 -11.28 8.98
C PRO A 148 57.86 -9.93 8.36
N LEU A 149 57.22 -9.54 7.25
CA LEU A 149 57.47 -8.25 6.58
C LEU A 149 57.01 -7.06 7.44
N LEU A 150 55.84 -7.19 8.07
CA LEU A 150 55.33 -6.19 9.01
C LEU A 150 56.19 -6.08 10.28
N HIS A 151 56.79 -7.19 10.72
CA HIS A 151 57.75 -7.18 11.83
C HIS A 151 59.04 -6.45 11.45
N ALA A 152 59.58 -6.72 10.26
CA ALA A 152 60.80 -6.08 9.75
C ALA A 152 60.65 -4.57 9.49
N LEU A 153 59.46 -4.10 9.10
CA LEU A 153 59.17 -2.67 8.88
C LEU A 153 58.93 -1.87 10.17
N LYS A 154 58.76 -2.54 11.32
CA LYS A 154 58.54 -1.91 12.63
C LYS A 154 59.80 -1.78 13.48
N GLN A 155 60.91 -2.37 13.04
CA GLN A 155 62.25 -2.15 13.60
C GLN A 155 62.97 -1.05 12.83
#